data_AF-A0A353PC62-F1
#
_entry.id   AF-A0A353PC62-F1
#
_cell.length_a   1.000
_cell.length_b   1.000
_cell.length_c   1.000
_cell.angle_alpha   90.00
_cell.angle_beta   90.00
_cell.angle_gamma   90.00
#
_symmetry.space_group_name_H-M   'P 1'
#
loop_
_entity.id
_entity.type
_entity.pdbx_description
1 polymer ?
#
loop_
_entity_poly.entity_id
_entity_poly.type
_entity_poly.pdbx_seq_one_letter_code
_entity_poly.pdbx_strand_id
1 'polypeptide(L)'
;AYEGFQLLTYDYDDIASPNQTLARAVLSAIVIVTGVYILVALGTAMLIGADQVVEHKEIALAVAGREALGTAGLVIVTVAAAFSTGSAINSTLFATARLAHEVASNGELPAALDHTNRAGVPDRAVLGLGAFAAVLAVVGTLSMLVEAASLAFLFTFAVVCALACARRTGSRWVTGLGALLATAATVALIVRLARNEPLALAFLGVLVALAMFARPVLLRHVKTEQP
;
A
#
# COMPACT_ATOMS: atom_id res chain seq x y z
N ALA A 1 -7.84 3.06 0.67
CA ALA A 1 -7.77 4.20 1.62
C ALA A 1 -7.07 3.77 2.91
N TYR A 2 -7.59 2.80 3.65
CA TYR A 2 -6.88 2.22 4.79
C TYR A 2 -6.16 0.93 4.40
N GLU A 3 -4.85 1.05 4.17
CA GLU A 3 -3.90 -0.03 3.88
C GLU A 3 -2.61 0.26 4.64
N GLY A 4 -1.57 -0.58 4.49
CA GLY A 4 -0.26 -0.30 5.10
C GLY A 4 -0.12 -0.64 6.58
N PHE A 5 -1.20 -1.02 7.29
CA PHE A 5 -1.09 -1.54 8.67
C PHE A 5 -0.17 -2.77 8.79
N GLN A 6 0.05 -3.50 7.68
CA GLN A 6 1.00 -4.62 7.61
C GLN A 6 2.47 -4.20 7.66
N LEU A 7 2.80 -2.95 7.30
CA LEU A 7 4.18 -2.44 7.35
C LEU A 7 4.73 -2.49 8.78
N LEU A 8 3.85 -2.33 9.78
CA LEU A 8 4.19 -2.47 11.21
C LEU A 8 4.76 -3.86 11.57
N THR A 9 4.43 -4.89 10.78
CA THR A 9 4.96 -6.24 11.02
C THR A 9 6.36 -6.44 10.47
N TYR A 10 6.88 -5.52 9.66
CA TYR A 10 8.26 -5.61 9.15
C TYR A 10 9.26 -5.20 10.23
N ASP A 11 8.85 -4.33 11.15
CA ASP A 11 9.64 -3.94 12.33
C ASP A 11 9.24 -4.78 13.57
N TYR A 12 8.76 -6.02 13.37
CA TYR A 12 8.28 -6.87 14.46
C TYR A 12 9.32 -7.07 15.57
N ASP A 13 10.58 -7.27 15.18
CA ASP A 13 11.69 -7.53 16.10
C ASP A 13 12.13 -6.27 16.87
N ASP A 14 11.80 -5.08 16.36
CA ASP A 14 12.12 -3.79 16.96
C ASP A 14 11.01 -3.32 17.95
N ILE A 15 9.87 -4.01 18.01
CA ILE A 15 8.71 -3.62 18.84
C ILE A 15 8.74 -4.31 20.22
N ALA A 16 8.59 -3.53 21.29
CA ALA A 16 8.40 -4.07 22.63
C ALA A 16 7.07 -4.84 22.75
N SER A 17 7.14 -6.11 23.20
CA SER A 17 5.97 -7.00 23.35
C SER A 17 5.10 -7.09 22.09
N PRO A 18 5.66 -7.55 20.96
CA PRO A 18 5.07 -7.35 19.63
C PRO A 18 3.68 -7.98 19.49
N ASN A 19 3.46 -9.16 20.07
CA ASN A 19 2.16 -9.84 20.02
C ASN A 19 1.01 -9.02 20.62
N GLN A 20 1.24 -8.32 21.73
CA GLN A 20 0.19 -7.52 22.39
C GLN A 20 0.10 -6.12 21.75
N THR A 21 1.25 -5.52 21.47
CA THR A 21 1.34 -4.17 20.93
C THR A 21 0.74 -4.10 19.53
N LEU A 22 1.10 -5.03 18.63
CA LEU A 22 0.55 -5.06 17.27
C LEU A 22 -0.96 -5.31 17.26
N ALA A 23 -1.46 -6.27 18.05
CA ALA A 23 -2.88 -6.57 18.11
C ALA A 23 -3.70 -5.35 18.56
N ARG A 24 -3.27 -4.66 19.62
CA ARG A 24 -3.96 -3.45 20.13
C ARG A 24 -3.82 -2.27 19.18
N ALA A 25 -2.62 -2.04 18.64
CA ALA A 25 -2.34 -0.93 17.74
C ALA A 25 -3.16 -1.05 16.44
N VAL A 26 -3.16 -2.22 15.80
CA VAL A 26 -3.90 -2.44 14.55
C VAL A 26 -5.40 -2.30 14.77
N LEU A 27 -5.97 -2.90 15.82
CA LEU A 27 -7.41 -2.83 16.08
C LEU A 27 -7.87 -1.41 16.44
N SER A 28 -7.12 -0.70 17.29
CA SER A 28 -7.45 0.69 17.64
C SER A 28 -7.32 1.63 16.44
N ALA A 29 -6.28 1.46 15.62
CA ALA A 29 -6.10 2.23 14.39
C ALA A 29 -7.27 2.02 13.40
N ILE A 30 -7.73 0.78 13.21
CA ILE A 30 -8.88 0.49 12.34
C ILE A 30 -10.12 1.25 12.80
N VAL A 31 -10.46 1.19 14.10
CA VAL A 31 -11.67 1.83 14.64
C VAL A 31 -11.59 3.35 14.50
N ILE A 32 -10.46 3.94 14.91
CA ILE A 32 -10.27 5.39 14.87
C ILE A 32 -10.31 5.90 13.43
N VAL A 33 -9.54 5.28 12.51
CA VAL A 33 -9.47 5.71 11.12
C VAL A 33 -10.82 5.55 10.43
N THR A 34 -11.55 4.48 10.72
CA THR A 34 -12.92 4.30 10.18
C THR A 34 -13.83 5.45 10.61
N GLY A 35 -13.80 5.83 11.90
CA GLY A 35 -14.56 6.98 12.39
C GLY A 35 -14.17 8.29 11.70
N VAL A 36 -12.87 8.54 11.57
CA VAL A 36 -12.35 9.73 10.87
C VAL A 36 -12.79 9.75 9.41
N TYR A 37 -12.76 8.62 8.71
CA TYR A 37 -13.18 8.54 7.30
C TYR A 37 -14.67 8.84 7.13
N ILE A 38 -15.53 8.32 8.02
CA ILE A 38 -16.96 8.64 8.00
C ILE A 38 -17.17 10.14 8.22
N LEU A 39 -16.50 10.72 9.21
CA LEU A 39 -16.61 12.16 9.50
C LEU A 39 -16.14 13.01 8.33
N VAL A 40 -15.01 12.68 7.72
CA VAL A 40 -14.46 13.41 6.58
C VAL A 40 -15.36 13.28 5.35
N ALA A 41 -15.86 12.08 5.05
CA ALA A 41 -16.73 11.85 3.90
C ALA A 41 -18.04 12.64 4.02
N LEU A 42 -18.70 12.54 5.18
CA LEU A 42 -19.94 13.28 5.44
C LEU A 42 -19.70 14.78 5.51
N GLY A 43 -18.68 15.22 6.25
CA GLY A 43 -18.36 16.64 6.41
C GLY A 43 -18.01 17.31 5.09
N THR A 44 -17.19 16.68 4.25
CA THR A 44 -16.84 17.21 2.92
C THR A 44 -18.10 17.32 2.05
N ALA A 45 -18.92 16.27 1.97
CA ALA A 45 -20.14 16.30 1.18
C ALA A 45 -21.16 17.33 1.68
N MET A 46 -21.24 17.57 2.99
CA MET A 46 -22.12 18.59 3.58
C MET A 46 -21.65 20.02 3.30
N LEU A 47 -20.33 20.25 3.20
CA LEU A 47 -19.79 21.58 2.94
C LEU A 47 -19.88 21.98 1.48
N ILE A 48 -19.42 21.12 0.56
CA ILE A 48 -19.28 21.47 -0.86
C ILE A 48 -20.31 20.81 -1.77
N GLY A 49 -21.12 19.88 -1.23
CA GLY A 49 -22.08 19.11 -2.03
C GLY A 49 -21.45 17.91 -2.74
N ALA A 50 -22.27 16.88 -3.00
CA ALA A 50 -21.81 15.64 -3.61
C ALA A 50 -21.27 15.83 -5.04
N ASP A 51 -21.89 16.72 -5.82
CA ASP A 51 -21.47 16.98 -7.20
C ASP A 51 -20.04 17.56 -7.24
N GLN A 52 -19.72 18.49 -6.33
CA GLN A 52 -18.38 19.07 -6.24
C GLN A 52 -17.33 18.06 -5.79
N VAL A 53 -17.69 17.12 -4.91
CA VAL A 53 -16.80 16.01 -4.52
C VAL A 53 -16.48 15.13 -5.73
N VAL A 54 -17.48 14.86 -6.59
CA VAL A 54 -17.30 14.04 -7.78
C VAL A 54 -16.53 14.78 -8.88
N GLU A 55 -16.70 16.08 -9.01
CA GLU A 55 -15.96 16.91 -9.96
C GLU A 55 -14.49 17.07 -9.54
N HIS A 56 -14.23 17.34 -8.26
CA HIS A 56 -12.92 17.67 -7.73
C HIS A 56 -12.29 16.54 -6.90
N LYS A 57 -12.40 15.28 -7.34
CA LYS A 57 -12.04 14.09 -6.55
C LYS A 57 -10.67 14.16 -5.87
N GLU A 58 -9.67 14.69 -6.55
CA GLU A 58 -8.28 14.73 -6.07
C GLU A 58 -8.03 15.82 -5.03
N ILE A 59 -8.81 16.90 -5.05
CA ILE A 59 -8.62 18.09 -4.21
C ILE A 59 -9.86 18.44 -3.37
N ALA A 60 -10.85 17.54 -3.31
CA ALA A 60 -12.14 17.78 -2.67
C ALA A 60 -12.01 18.27 -1.21
N LEU A 61 -11.04 17.72 -0.47
CA LEU A 61 -10.81 18.13 0.92
C LEU A 61 -10.24 19.54 1.03
N ALA A 62 -9.37 19.93 0.09
CA ALA A 62 -8.81 21.28 0.05
C ALA A 62 -9.88 22.31 -0.35
N VAL A 63 -10.77 21.95 -1.29
CA VAL A 63 -11.95 22.75 -1.65
C VAL A 63 -12.91 22.88 -0.46
N ALA A 64 -13.18 21.80 0.27
CA ALA A 64 -13.97 21.87 1.50
C ALA A 64 -13.30 22.71 2.59
N GLY A 65 -11.99 22.64 2.74
CA GLY A 65 -11.23 23.55 3.61
C GLY A 65 -11.40 25.01 3.22
N ARG A 66 -11.42 25.29 1.91
CA ARG A 66 -11.70 26.64 1.39
C ARG A 66 -13.12 27.10 1.74
N GLU A 67 -14.11 26.23 1.61
CA GLU A 67 -15.50 26.56 1.95
C GLU A 67 -15.66 26.81 3.46
N ALA A 68 -14.95 26.05 4.29
CA ALA A 68 -15.02 26.18 5.76
C ALA A 68 -14.37 27.47 6.30
N LEU A 69 -13.17 27.81 5.80
CA LEU A 69 -12.30 28.82 6.42
C LEU A 69 -11.65 29.77 5.39
N GLY A 70 -12.18 29.83 4.17
CA GLY A 70 -11.62 30.63 3.09
C GLY A 70 -10.22 30.16 2.67
N THR A 71 -9.42 31.09 2.14
CA THR A 71 -8.05 30.79 1.66
C THR A 71 -7.16 30.19 2.74
N ALA A 72 -7.35 30.54 4.02
CA ALA A 72 -6.60 29.95 5.11
C ALA A 72 -6.85 28.44 5.24
N GLY A 73 -8.11 28.00 5.17
CA GLY A 73 -8.46 26.58 5.20
C GLY A 73 -7.91 25.81 4.01
N LEU A 74 -7.97 26.39 2.81
CA LEU A 74 -7.34 25.83 1.62
C LEU A 74 -5.85 25.55 1.85
N VAL A 75 -5.11 26.55 2.33
CA VAL A 75 -3.65 26.45 2.54
C VAL A 75 -3.34 25.42 3.62
N ILE A 76 -4.04 25.46 4.76
CA ILE A 76 -3.82 24.54 5.87
C ILE A 76 -4.03 23.09 5.43
N VAL A 77 -5.16 22.79 4.77
CA VAL A 77 -5.47 21.44 4.32
C VAL A 77 -4.47 20.97 3.26
N THR A 78 -4.11 21.83 2.32
CA THR A 78 -3.14 21.49 1.26
C THR A 78 -1.77 21.16 1.84
N VAL A 79 -1.26 22.00 2.75
CA VAL A 79 0.03 21.79 3.41
C VAL A 79 -0.02 20.52 4.27
N ALA A 80 -1.08 20.35 5.07
CA ALA A 80 -1.25 19.15 5.90
C ALA A 80 -1.30 17.87 5.04
N ALA A 81 -2.00 17.88 3.91
CA ALA A 81 -2.06 16.77 2.98
C ALA A 81 -0.68 16.45 2.37
N ALA A 82 0.09 17.47 2.00
CA ALA A 82 1.44 17.29 1.46
C ALA A 82 2.40 16.66 2.48
N PHE A 83 2.43 17.17 3.72
CA PHE A 83 3.26 16.60 4.78
C PHE A 83 2.81 15.19 5.18
N SER A 84 1.51 14.95 5.25
CA SER A 84 0.94 13.62 5.54
C SER A 84 1.34 12.60 4.47
N THR A 85 1.18 12.97 3.20
CA THR A 85 1.53 12.10 2.06
C THR A 85 3.03 11.85 2.00
N GLY A 86 3.86 12.88 2.22
CA GLY A 86 5.32 12.75 2.26
C GLY A 86 5.79 11.82 3.39
N SER A 87 5.21 11.95 4.58
CA SER A 87 5.49 11.07 5.72
C SER A 87 5.10 9.61 5.43
N ALA A 88 3.94 9.39 4.81
CA ALA A 88 3.48 8.06 4.40
C ALA A 88 4.43 7.43 3.38
N ILE A 89 4.81 8.15 2.32
CA ILE A 89 5.77 7.69 1.31
C ILE A 89 7.11 7.33 1.97
N ASN A 90 7.64 8.20 2.83
CA ASN A 90 8.90 7.97 3.54
C ASN A 90 8.84 6.69 4.38
N SER A 91 7.79 6.52 5.18
CA SER A 91 7.63 5.35 6.04
C SER A 91 7.50 4.05 5.22
N THR A 92 6.70 4.06 4.16
CA THR A 92 6.54 2.90 3.28
C THR A 92 7.84 2.55 2.56
N LEU A 93 8.61 3.53 2.09
CA LEU A 93 9.86 3.29 1.38
C LEU A 93 10.89 2.60 2.28
N PHE A 94 11.06 3.07 3.52
CA PHE A 94 11.98 2.45 4.47
C PHE A 94 11.57 1.02 4.86
N ALA A 95 10.30 0.82 5.20
CA ALA A 95 9.78 -0.50 5.58
C ALA A 95 9.90 -1.51 4.42
N THR A 96 9.60 -1.06 3.19
CA THR A 96 9.70 -1.92 1.99
C THR A 96 11.16 -2.20 1.63
N ALA A 97 12.07 -1.24 1.81
CA ALA A 97 13.50 -1.44 1.58
C ALA A 97 14.12 -2.45 2.56
N ARG A 98 13.68 -2.44 3.83
CA ARG A 98 14.06 -3.46 4.83
C ARG A 98 13.57 -4.84 4.42
N LEU A 99 12.31 -4.97 4.02
CA LEU A 99 11.78 -6.23 3.50
C LEU A 99 12.56 -6.70 2.27
N ALA A 100 12.86 -5.81 1.32
CA ALA A 100 13.62 -6.14 0.13
C ALA A 100 15.04 -6.61 0.45
N HIS A 101 15.70 -5.99 1.44
CA HIS A 101 17.00 -6.42 1.94
C HIS A 101 16.93 -7.82 2.55
N GLU A 102 15.96 -8.09 3.44
CA GLU A 102 15.74 -9.40 4.04
C GLU A 102 15.53 -10.48 2.97
N VAL A 103 14.67 -10.21 1.99
CA VAL A 103 14.40 -11.14 0.87
C VAL A 103 15.63 -11.32 -0.03
N ALA A 104 16.45 -10.27 -0.21
CA ALA A 104 17.71 -10.36 -0.96
C ALA A 104 18.79 -11.18 -0.24
N SER A 105 18.91 -11.03 1.09
CA SER A 105 19.82 -11.81 1.92
C SER A 105 19.50 -13.31 1.88
N ASN A 106 18.21 -13.65 1.69
CA ASN A 106 17.73 -15.02 1.48
C ASN A 106 17.91 -15.53 0.04
N GLY A 107 18.53 -14.75 -0.86
CA GLY A 107 18.82 -15.14 -2.24
C GLY A 107 17.60 -15.12 -3.17
N GLU A 108 16.50 -14.46 -2.79
CA GLU A 108 15.29 -14.37 -3.62
C GLU A 108 15.21 -13.08 -4.46
N LEU A 109 16.13 -12.12 -4.24
CA LEU A 109 16.25 -10.87 -4.98
C LEU A 109 17.73 -10.60 -5.36
N PRO A 110 18.01 -9.66 -6.29
CA PRO A 110 19.38 -9.34 -6.67
C PRO A 110 20.25 -8.95 -5.47
N ALA A 111 21.47 -9.50 -5.41
CA ALA A 111 22.44 -9.22 -4.34
C ALA A 111 22.78 -7.73 -4.18
N ALA A 112 22.54 -6.91 -5.20
CA ALA A 112 22.67 -5.47 -5.11
C ALA A 112 21.75 -4.83 -4.05
N LEU A 113 20.60 -5.46 -3.74
CA LEU A 113 19.64 -4.99 -2.72
C LEU A 113 20.02 -5.43 -1.29
N ASP A 114 20.98 -6.35 -1.15
CA ASP A 114 21.49 -6.81 0.15
C ASP A 114 22.49 -5.81 0.78
N HIS A 115 22.95 -4.81 0.01
CA HIS A 115 23.91 -3.84 0.51
C HIS A 115 23.30 -2.91 1.58
N THR A 116 24.05 -2.73 2.67
CA THR A 116 23.76 -1.74 3.71
C THR A 116 24.88 -0.70 3.81
N ASN A 117 24.53 0.52 4.20
CA ASN A 117 25.51 1.57 4.47
C ASN A 117 26.13 1.42 5.88
N ARG A 118 27.04 2.35 6.24
CA ARG A 118 27.71 2.35 7.55
C ARG A 118 26.76 2.41 8.77
N ALA A 119 25.52 2.85 8.58
CA ALA A 119 24.50 2.94 9.61
C ALA A 119 23.54 1.73 9.61
N GLY A 120 23.80 0.69 8.80
CA GLY A 120 22.94 -0.49 8.69
C GLY A 120 21.66 -0.27 7.89
N VAL A 121 21.57 0.82 7.12
CA VAL A 121 20.39 1.11 6.29
C VAL A 121 20.58 0.50 4.89
N PRO A 122 19.59 -0.21 4.33
CA PRO A 122 19.66 -0.79 2.98
C PRO A 122 19.49 0.31 1.90
N ASP A 123 20.53 1.12 1.75
CA ASP A 123 20.57 2.33 0.93
C ASP A 123 20.28 2.07 -0.55
N ARG A 124 20.83 0.98 -1.11
CA ARG A 124 20.58 0.61 -2.51
C ARG A 124 19.13 0.19 -2.75
N ALA A 125 18.52 -0.49 -1.78
CA ALA A 125 17.10 -0.85 -1.86
C ALA A 125 16.20 0.39 -1.78
N VAL A 126 16.50 1.33 -0.87
CA VAL A 126 15.79 2.61 -0.77
C VAL A 126 15.87 3.38 -2.08
N LEU A 127 17.07 3.55 -2.65
CA LEU A 127 17.27 4.29 -3.89
C LEU A 127 16.61 3.60 -5.09
N GLY A 128 16.74 2.27 -5.20
CA GLY A 128 16.14 1.50 -6.29
C GLY A 128 14.63 1.53 -6.28
N LEU A 129 14.01 1.28 -5.12
CA LEU A 129 12.55 1.35 -4.95
C LEU A 129 12.04 2.78 -5.13
N GLY A 130 12.76 3.78 -4.62
CA GLY A 130 12.40 5.19 -4.77
C GLY A 130 12.45 5.65 -6.22
N ALA A 131 13.50 5.29 -6.96
CA ALA A 131 13.62 5.59 -8.39
C ALA A 131 12.50 4.90 -9.20
N PHE A 132 12.20 3.64 -8.89
CA PHE A 132 11.11 2.92 -9.53
C PHE A 132 9.74 3.56 -9.25
N ALA A 133 9.46 3.92 -7.99
CA ALA A 133 8.25 4.63 -7.61
C ALA A 133 8.14 6.01 -8.30
N ALA A 134 9.25 6.75 -8.43
CA ALA A 134 9.28 8.02 -9.15
C ALA A 134 8.95 7.86 -10.64
N VAL A 135 9.49 6.83 -11.30
CA VAL A 135 9.16 6.52 -12.71
C VAL A 135 7.66 6.20 -12.83
N LEU A 136 7.11 5.36 -11.95
CA LEU A 136 5.69 5.06 -11.95
C LEU A 136 4.81 6.29 -11.69
N ALA A 137 5.25 7.21 -10.82
CA ALA A 137 4.54 8.45 -10.55
C ALA A 137 4.53 9.42 -11.75
N VAL A 138 5.56 9.37 -12.61
CA VAL A 138 5.63 10.19 -13.83
C VAL A 138 4.81 9.58 -14.97
N VAL A 139 4.80 8.25 -15.09
CA VAL A 139 4.15 7.54 -16.21
C VAL A 139 2.69 7.20 -15.93
N GLY A 140 2.34 6.90 -14.69
CA GLY A 140 1.00 6.46 -14.27
C GLY A 140 0.09 7.60 -13.84
N THR A 141 -1.22 7.38 -13.95
CA THR A 141 -2.24 8.27 -13.36
C THR A 141 -2.59 7.80 -11.96
N LEU A 142 -3.08 8.72 -11.11
CA LEU A 142 -3.49 8.39 -9.74
C LEU A 142 -4.47 7.22 -9.70
N SER A 143 -5.50 7.23 -10.55
CA SER A 143 -6.49 6.15 -10.60
C SER A 143 -5.87 4.80 -10.95
N MET A 144 -5.01 4.74 -11.98
CA MET A 144 -4.36 3.49 -12.38
C MET A 144 -3.43 2.95 -11.28
N LEU A 145 -2.63 3.81 -10.66
CA LEU A 145 -1.70 3.42 -9.61
C LEU A 145 -2.44 2.94 -8.35
N VAL A 146 -3.53 3.62 -7.96
CA VAL A 146 -4.37 3.21 -6.82
C VAL A 146 -5.07 1.89 -7.09
N GLU A 147 -5.61 1.67 -8.27
CA GLU A 147 -6.27 0.40 -8.63
C GLU A 147 -5.27 -0.77 -8.68
N ALA A 148 -4.07 -0.53 -9.20
CA ALA A 148 -2.97 -1.51 -9.18
C ALA A 148 -2.55 -1.88 -7.76
N ALA A 149 -2.34 -0.88 -6.90
CA ALA A 149 -2.01 -1.09 -5.50
C ALA A 149 -3.11 -1.87 -4.78
N SER A 150 -4.37 -1.47 -4.93
CA SER A 150 -5.51 -2.16 -4.32
C SER A 150 -5.65 -3.61 -4.80
N LEU A 151 -5.42 -3.90 -6.08
CA LEU A 151 -5.44 -5.29 -6.56
C LEU A 151 -4.31 -6.11 -5.93
N ALA A 152 -3.10 -5.56 -5.84
CA ALA A 152 -1.96 -6.22 -5.22
C ALA A 152 -2.22 -6.52 -3.73
N PHE A 153 -2.78 -5.56 -2.98
CA PHE A 153 -3.13 -5.75 -1.58
C PHE A 153 -4.27 -6.76 -1.39
N LEU A 154 -5.35 -6.67 -2.17
CA LEU A 154 -6.47 -7.62 -2.09
C LEU A 154 -6.02 -9.05 -2.41
N PHE A 155 -5.18 -9.21 -3.44
CA PHE A 155 -4.58 -10.49 -3.76
C PHE A 155 -3.70 -11.02 -2.62
N THR A 156 -2.84 -10.16 -2.06
CA THR A 156 -1.99 -10.52 -0.91
C THR A 156 -2.82 -10.96 0.29
N PHE A 157 -3.88 -10.21 0.64
CA PHE A 157 -4.79 -10.58 1.71
C PHE A 157 -5.52 -11.90 1.43
N ALA A 158 -5.99 -12.12 0.20
CA ALA A 158 -6.62 -13.38 -0.19
C ALA A 158 -5.68 -14.57 0.02
N VAL A 159 -4.43 -14.46 -0.47
CA VAL A 159 -3.41 -15.52 -0.34
C VAL A 159 -3.02 -15.75 1.12
N VAL A 160 -2.72 -14.68 1.86
CA VAL A 160 -2.32 -14.78 3.28
C VAL A 160 -3.44 -15.38 4.12
N CYS A 161 -4.69 -14.92 3.97
CA CYS A 161 -5.82 -15.48 4.69
C CYS A 161 -6.11 -16.93 4.29
N ALA A 162 -5.99 -17.29 3.01
CA ALA A 162 -6.16 -18.67 2.54
C ALA A 162 -5.09 -19.60 3.13
N LEU A 163 -3.83 -19.19 3.12
CA LEU A 163 -2.72 -19.91 3.75
C LEU A 163 -2.92 -20.03 5.25
N ALA A 164 -3.34 -18.96 5.92
CA ALA A 164 -3.60 -18.99 7.35
C ALA A 164 -4.75 -19.94 7.71
N CYS A 165 -5.80 -19.99 6.89
CA CYS A 165 -6.90 -20.93 7.05
C CYS A 165 -6.44 -22.39 6.83
N ALA A 166 -5.64 -22.63 5.78
CA ALA A 166 -5.09 -23.94 5.46
C ALA A 166 -4.14 -24.46 6.56
N ARG A 167 -3.28 -23.59 7.09
CA ARG A 167 -2.33 -23.90 8.18
C ARG A 167 -2.97 -23.87 9.58
N ARG A 168 -4.27 -23.58 9.69
CA ARG A 168 -5.02 -23.48 10.96
C ARG A 168 -4.39 -22.51 11.97
N THR A 169 -3.75 -21.45 11.48
CA THR A 169 -3.22 -20.37 12.31
C THR A 169 -4.32 -19.38 12.66
N GLY A 170 -4.68 -19.29 13.94
CA GLY A 170 -5.77 -18.44 14.43
C GLY A 170 -7.16 -19.05 14.24
N SER A 171 -8.21 -18.22 14.35
CA SER A 171 -9.59 -18.68 14.18
C SER A 171 -9.90 -19.00 12.72
N ARG A 172 -10.32 -20.25 12.44
CA ARG A 172 -10.65 -20.73 11.09
C ARG A 172 -11.79 -19.94 10.43
N TRP A 173 -12.73 -19.47 11.24
CA TRP A 173 -13.84 -18.64 10.76
C TRP A 173 -13.35 -17.28 10.28
N VAL A 174 -12.46 -16.65 11.04
CA VAL A 174 -11.92 -15.32 10.69
C VAL A 174 -11.04 -15.40 9.44
N THR A 175 -10.13 -16.37 9.39
CA THR A 175 -9.22 -16.55 8.24
C THR A 175 -9.95 -17.04 6.99
N GLY A 176 -10.92 -17.94 7.13
CA GLY A 176 -11.74 -18.41 6.01
C GLY A 176 -12.65 -17.32 5.44
N LEU A 177 -13.32 -16.55 6.30
CA LEU A 177 -14.14 -15.41 5.87
C LEU A 177 -13.27 -14.34 5.20
N GLY A 178 -12.11 -14.02 5.79
CA GLY A 178 -11.16 -13.07 5.22
C GLY A 178 -10.69 -13.48 3.81
N ALA A 179 -10.33 -14.76 3.62
CA ALA A 179 -9.93 -15.28 2.32
C ALA A 179 -11.05 -15.17 1.28
N LEU A 180 -12.28 -15.53 1.67
CA LEU A 180 -13.44 -15.45 0.79
C LEU A 180 -13.76 -14.01 0.41
N LEU A 181 -13.81 -13.09 1.37
CA LEU A 181 -14.12 -11.69 1.13
C LEU A 181 -13.03 -10.99 0.31
N ALA A 182 -11.75 -11.25 0.59
CA ALA A 182 -10.64 -10.70 -0.18
C ALA A 182 -10.65 -11.23 -1.63
N THR A 183 -10.93 -12.51 -1.82
CA THR A 183 -11.07 -13.11 -3.17
C THR A 183 -12.25 -12.51 -3.92
N ALA A 184 -13.41 -12.40 -3.27
CA ALA A 184 -14.60 -11.79 -3.87
C ALA A 184 -14.37 -10.32 -4.25
N ALA A 185 -13.71 -9.55 -3.38
CA ALA A 185 -13.34 -8.15 -3.66
C ALA A 185 -12.33 -8.05 -4.81
N THR A 186 -11.35 -8.95 -4.88
CA THR A 186 -10.38 -9.02 -6.00
C THR A 186 -11.12 -9.25 -7.32
N VAL A 187 -12.02 -10.23 -7.35
CA VAL A 187 -12.84 -10.53 -8.55
C VAL A 187 -13.73 -9.35 -8.92
N ALA A 188 -14.39 -8.72 -7.94
CA ALA A 188 -15.24 -7.56 -8.17
C ALA A 188 -14.45 -6.38 -8.76
N LEU A 189 -13.23 -6.12 -8.27
CA LEU A 189 -12.36 -5.07 -8.79
C LEU A 189 -11.93 -5.37 -10.24
N ILE A 190 -11.53 -6.61 -10.54
CA ILE A 190 -11.18 -7.04 -11.90
C ILE A 190 -12.36 -6.87 -12.85
N VAL A 191 -13.56 -7.30 -12.45
CA VAL A 191 -14.77 -7.19 -13.27
C VAL A 191 -15.14 -5.72 -13.51
N ARG A 192 -15.03 -4.86 -12.49
CA ARG A 192 -15.25 -3.42 -12.63
C ARG A 192 -14.25 -2.80 -13.61
N LEU A 193 -12.98 -3.15 -13.48
CA LEU A 193 -11.91 -2.61 -14.33
C LEU A 193 -12.06 -3.07 -15.78
N ALA A 194 -12.40 -4.35 -15.99
CA ALA A 194 -12.66 -4.90 -17.32
C ALA A 194 -13.84 -4.22 -18.05
N ARG A 195 -14.85 -3.74 -17.30
CA ARG A 195 -16.03 -3.09 -17.88
C ARG A 195 -15.84 -1.60 -18.12
N ASN A 196 -15.13 -0.92 -17.23
CA ASN A 196 -15.09 0.54 -17.21
C ASN A 196 -13.78 1.11 -17.76
N GLU A 197 -12.64 0.45 -17.52
CA GLU A 197 -11.30 0.97 -17.82
C GLU A 197 -10.36 -0.16 -18.28
N PRO A 198 -10.59 -0.75 -19.48
CA PRO A 198 -9.81 -1.90 -19.95
C PRO A 198 -8.32 -1.58 -20.18
N LEU A 199 -7.99 -0.31 -20.43
CA LEU A 199 -6.60 0.16 -20.54
C LEU A 199 -5.89 0.09 -19.19
N ALA A 200 -6.54 0.51 -18.11
CA ALA A 200 -5.99 0.39 -16.76
C ALA A 200 -5.78 -1.08 -16.39
N LEU A 201 -6.73 -1.97 -16.74
CA LEU A 201 -6.57 -3.41 -16.55
C LEU A 201 -5.38 -3.98 -17.33
N ALA A 202 -5.20 -3.57 -18.60
CA ALA A 202 -4.09 -4.03 -19.43
C ALA A 202 -2.74 -3.57 -18.86
N PHE A 203 -2.64 -2.31 -18.44
CA PHE A 203 -1.43 -1.77 -17.81
C PHE A 203 -1.08 -2.52 -16.52
N LEU A 204 -2.08 -2.78 -15.67
CA LEU A 204 -1.95 -3.55 -14.44
C LEU A 204 -1.51 -4.99 -14.75
N GLY A 205 -2.11 -5.60 -15.77
CA GLY A 205 -1.71 -6.92 -16.28
C GLY A 205 -0.25 -6.96 -16.75
N VAL A 206 0.22 -5.92 -17.45
CA VAL A 206 1.62 -5.77 -17.85
C VAL A 206 2.53 -5.65 -16.63
N LEU A 207 2.14 -4.86 -15.62
CA LEU A 207 2.95 -4.67 -14.41
C LEU A 207 3.07 -5.97 -13.61
N VAL A 208 1.97 -6.72 -13.46
CA VAL A 208 1.96 -8.04 -12.83
C VAL A 208 2.75 -9.05 -13.64
N ALA A 209 2.58 -9.09 -14.96
CA ALA A 209 3.34 -9.96 -15.84
C ALA A 209 4.84 -9.63 -15.74
N LEU A 210 5.22 -8.36 -15.76
CA LEU A 210 6.61 -7.92 -15.60
C LEU A 210 7.14 -8.36 -14.24
N ALA A 211 6.38 -8.25 -13.14
CA ALA A 211 6.80 -8.77 -11.84
C ALA A 211 6.98 -10.30 -11.85
N MET A 212 6.05 -11.05 -12.45
CA MET A 212 6.10 -12.51 -12.52
C MET A 212 7.23 -13.04 -13.42
N PHE A 213 7.47 -12.40 -14.56
CA PHE A 213 8.51 -12.77 -15.53
C PHE A 213 9.88 -12.19 -15.16
N ALA A 214 9.94 -11.07 -14.45
CA ALA A 214 11.18 -10.57 -13.87
C ALA A 214 11.70 -11.55 -12.81
N ARG A 215 10.85 -12.18 -12.01
CA ARG A 215 11.27 -13.15 -10.98
C ARG A 215 12.25 -14.22 -11.49
N PRO A 216 11.96 -15.03 -12.53
CA PRO A 216 12.91 -16.02 -13.03
C PRO A 216 14.16 -15.40 -13.68
N VAL A 217 14.09 -14.20 -14.25
CA VAL A 217 15.26 -13.51 -14.83
C VAL A 217 16.16 -12.93 -13.74
N LEU A 218 15.58 -12.41 -12.66
CA LEU A 218 16.27 -11.93 -11.47
C LEU A 218 16.98 -13.10 -10.79
N LEU A 219 16.28 -14.22 -10.56
CA LEU A 219 16.84 -15.42 -9.93
C LEU A 219 17.96 -16.07 -10.77
N ARG A 220 17.96 -15.91 -12.10
CA ARG A 220 19.09 -16.35 -12.95
C ARG A 220 20.39 -15.57 -12.70
N HIS A 221 20.28 -14.32 -12.22
CA HIS A 221 21.42 -13.48 -11.82
C HIS A 221 21.80 -13.64 -10.35
N VAL A 222 21.04 -14.40 -9.55
CA VAL A 222 21.36 -14.73 -8.14
C VAL A 222 22.32 -15.95 -8.06
N LYS A 223 23.20 -16.12 -9.05
CA LYS A 223 24.13 -17.26 -9.07
C LYS A 223 25.20 -17.14 -7.98
N THR A 224 25.04 -17.98 -6.96
CA THR A 224 26.07 -18.75 -6.23
C THR A 224 27.25 -18.00 -5.64
N GLU A 225 27.09 -17.52 -4.42
CA GLU A 225 28.15 -17.63 -3.40
C GLU A 225 27.51 -18.22 -2.14
N GLN A 226 27.44 -19.56 -2.09
CA GLN A 226 27.31 -20.27 -0.82
C GLN A 226 28.73 -20.61 -0.34
N PRO A 227 29.14 -20.27 0.90
CA PRO A 227 30.25 -20.96 1.55
C PRO A 227 29.85 -22.39 1.96
#